data_AF-A0A354IGR1-F1
#
_entry.id   AF-A0A354IGR1-F1
#
_cell.length_a   1.000
_cell.length_b   1.000
_cell.length_c   1.000
_cell.angle_alpha   90.00
_cell.angle_beta   90.00
_cell.angle_gamma   90.00
#
_symmetry.space_group_name_H-M   'P 1'
#
loop_
_entity.id
_entity.type
_entity.pdbx_description
1 polymer ?
#
loop_
_entity_poly.entity_id
_entity_poly.type
_entity_poly.pdbx_seq_one_letter_code
_entity_poly.pdbx_strand_id
1 'polypeptide(L)'
;MEMSYLALSTKLKNSASTLADKLIADGTITAQAAKAEKLTYGTAYHPVREAVSKKTIAHDAMPAGNYELHNAATGRVMTAYPISRQADICTTVDQNAATQLFRIISGRDGTFRIVSASNHALGVDVNPTSGADAILWTANGTDCQNYIATLTAPNTYAIRLASNPDMALTEQRSDVRLCAYTGAAAQQWKLSDNSENTAAASAKLQSVMKIHPNGKRLGGGYSFAGASQCMGFGREVFYRMYGTKARWSYDGSPKSASDGKLFQVTARSSSYSANSMRALIQKAKPGDILQMNTSKMHTMVFVSSDSTGFTVYDANWTGPNKVSVRHVNYGAWSGRNSRGICVIHSTNYPKS
;
A
#
# COMPACT_ATOMS: atom_id res chain seq x y z
N MET A 1 -33.08 0.76 -12.75
CA MET A 1 -31.89 1.43 -12.20
C MET A 1 -32.10 1.54 -10.70
N GLU A 2 -31.41 0.73 -9.90
CA GLU A 2 -31.53 0.80 -8.43
C GLU A 2 -30.60 1.89 -7.89
N MET A 3 -31.20 2.93 -7.31
CA MET A 3 -30.52 4.12 -6.80
C MET A 3 -30.61 4.15 -5.28
N SER A 4 -29.58 4.62 -4.59
CA SER A 4 -29.69 4.81 -3.14
C SER A 4 -30.70 5.91 -2.88
N TYR A 5 -31.43 5.75 -1.79
CA TYR A 5 -32.27 6.79 -1.22
C TYR A 5 -31.48 8.11 -1.01
N LEU A 6 -30.17 7.99 -0.71
CA LEU A 6 -29.22 9.09 -0.59
C LEU A 6 -28.85 9.77 -1.92
N ALA A 7 -28.75 9.02 -3.02
CA ALA A 7 -28.47 9.58 -4.35
C ALA A 7 -29.67 10.37 -4.89
N LEU A 8 -30.89 9.99 -4.52
CA LEU A 8 -32.12 10.63 -4.99
C LEU A 8 -32.31 12.03 -4.40
N SER A 9 -31.89 12.26 -3.14
CA SER A 9 -32.03 13.55 -2.45
C SER A 9 -30.85 14.51 -2.65
N THR A 10 -29.79 14.09 -3.35
CA THR A 10 -28.57 14.88 -3.50
C THR A 10 -28.50 15.57 -4.86
N LYS A 11 -27.92 16.78 -4.85
CA LYS A 11 -27.79 17.62 -6.05
C LYS A 11 -26.93 16.92 -7.10
N LEU A 12 -27.33 17.05 -8.36
CA LEU A 12 -26.51 16.67 -9.49
C LEU A 12 -25.34 17.66 -9.62
N LYS A 13 -24.19 17.18 -10.11
CA LYS A 13 -23.00 18.01 -10.31
C LYS A 13 -23.35 19.28 -11.07
N ASN A 14 -22.98 20.43 -10.50
CA ASN A 14 -23.25 21.78 -11.06
C ASN A 14 -24.73 22.10 -11.28
N SER A 15 -25.64 21.44 -10.57
CA SER A 15 -27.08 21.65 -10.68
C SER A 15 -27.69 22.02 -9.33
N ALA A 16 -28.75 22.84 -9.36
CA ALA A 16 -29.62 23.02 -8.21
C ALA A 16 -30.58 21.82 -8.02
N SER A 17 -30.79 21.04 -9.08
CA SER A 17 -31.68 19.89 -9.11
C SER A 17 -31.03 18.64 -8.51
N THR A 18 -31.86 17.87 -7.80
CA THR A 18 -31.52 16.54 -7.33
C THR A 18 -31.63 15.50 -8.44
N LEU A 19 -31.11 14.30 -8.21
CA LEU A 19 -31.34 13.17 -9.12
C LEU A 19 -32.83 12.82 -9.19
N ALA A 20 -33.58 12.94 -8.10
CA ALA A 20 -35.03 12.75 -8.09
C ALA A 20 -35.75 13.75 -9.02
N ASP A 21 -35.37 15.03 -9.00
CA ASP A 21 -35.96 16.05 -9.87
C ASP A 21 -35.79 15.69 -11.35
N LYS A 22 -34.62 15.18 -11.74
CA LYS A 22 -34.35 14.77 -13.12
C LYS A 22 -35.17 13.55 -13.54
N LEU A 23 -35.33 12.57 -12.65
CA LEU A 23 -36.11 11.36 -12.93
C LEU A 23 -37.62 11.64 -13.03
N ILE A 24 -38.11 12.63 -12.27
CA ILE A 24 -39.48 13.13 -12.40
C ILE A 24 -39.65 13.83 -13.75
N ALA A 25 -38.70 14.69 -14.15
CA ALA A 25 -38.73 15.39 -15.43
C ALA A 25 -38.67 14.42 -16.64
N ASP A 26 -37.88 13.36 -16.52
CA ASP A 26 -37.74 12.31 -17.53
C ASP A 26 -38.90 11.28 -17.50
N GLY A 27 -39.92 11.49 -16.65
CA GLY A 27 -41.10 10.63 -16.54
C GLY A 27 -40.83 9.23 -16.00
N THR A 28 -39.64 8.99 -15.43
CA THR A 28 -39.20 7.68 -14.93
C THR A 28 -39.85 7.34 -13.59
N ILE A 29 -40.09 8.35 -12.74
CA ILE A 29 -40.86 8.22 -11.49
C ILE A 29 -41.87 9.36 -11.38
N THR A 30 -42.99 9.14 -10.69
CA THR A 30 -43.98 10.21 -10.48
C THR A 30 -43.60 11.09 -9.28
N ALA A 31 -43.96 12.37 -9.32
CA ALA A 31 -43.77 13.28 -8.19
C ALA A 31 -44.49 12.77 -6.91
N GLN A 32 -45.59 12.03 -7.08
CA GLN A 32 -46.38 11.47 -6.00
C GLN A 32 -45.70 10.26 -5.35
N ALA A 33 -45.06 9.40 -6.14
CA ALA A 33 -44.21 8.32 -5.63
C ALA A 33 -42.98 8.87 -4.89
N ALA A 34 -42.33 9.90 -5.46
CA ALA A 34 -41.20 10.57 -4.80
C ALA A 34 -41.58 11.21 -3.45
N LYS A 35 -42.79 11.80 -3.37
CA LYS A 35 -43.33 12.39 -2.13
C LYS A 35 -43.66 11.34 -1.07
N ALA A 36 -44.25 10.22 -1.47
CA ALA A 36 -44.62 9.13 -0.56
C ALA A 36 -43.40 8.53 0.15
N GLU A 37 -42.28 8.47 -0.58
CA GLU A 37 -41.02 7.97 -0.05
C GLU A 37 -40.35 8.96 0.93
N LYS A 38 -40.60 10.28 0.80
CA LYS A 38 -39.92 11.41 1.49
C LYS A 38 -38.57 11.79 0.87
N LEU A 39 -38.46 11.73 -0.46
CA LEU A 39 -37.29 12.24 -1.17
C LEU A 39 -37.31 13.76 -1.02
N THR A 40 -36.43 14.34 -0.21
CA THR A 40 -36.45 15.78 0.11
C THR A 40 -36.30 16.61 -1.15
N TYR A 41 -37.29 17.46 -1.42
CA TYR A 41 -37.25 18.45 -2.48
C TYR A 41 -36.14 19.47 -2.19
N GLY A 42 -35.11 19.51 -3.03
CA GLY A 42 -34.48 20.79 -3.32
C GLY A 42 -35.57 21.72 -3.85
N THR A 43 -35.50 23.01 -3.52
CA THR A 43 -36.43 24.04 -4.01
C THR A 43 -36.91 23.73 -5.42
N ALA A 44 -38.25 23.64 -5.59
CA ALA A 44 -38.93 23.27 -6.82
C ALA A 44 -38.19 23.75 -8.07
N TYR A 45 -38.10 22.91 -9.11
CA TYR A 45 -37.50 23.26 -10.40
C TYR A 45 -38.06 24.61 -10.89
N HIS A 46 -37.27 25.66 -10.68
CA HIS A 46 -37.43 26.95 -11.29
C HIS A 46 -36.21 27.14 -12.19
N PRO A 47 -36.39 27.42 -13.49
CA PRO A 47 -35.28 27.76 -14.37
C PRO A 47 -34.80 29.18 -14.00
N VAL A 48 -34.13 29.31 -12.86
CA VAL A 48 -33.48 30.54 -12.42
C VAL A 48 -32.01 30.22 -12.24
N ARG A 49 -31.17 30.88 -13.04
CA ARG A 49 -29.72 30.90 -12.86
C ARG A 49 -29.40 31.68 -11.59
N GLU A 50 -29.44 31.03 -10.44
CA GLU A 50 -28.77 31.57 -9.25
C GLU A 50 -27.31 31.12 -9.25
N ALA A 51 -26.41 32.10 -9.28
CA ALA A 51 -24.99 31.90 -9.14
C ALA A 51 -24.70 31.48 -7.68
N VAL A 52 -24.69 30.18 -7.41
CA VAL A 52 -24.10 29.66 -6.17
C VAL A 52 -22.61 29.99 -6.24
N SER A 53 -22.14 30.90 -5.39
CA SER A 53 -20.71 31.16 -5.22
C SER A 53 -20.07 29.87 -4.70
N LYS A 54 -19.55 29.03 -5.59
CA LYS A 54 -18.71 27.90 -5.19
C LYS A 54 -17.51 28.47 -4.45
N LYS A 55 -17.35 28.12 -3.18
CA LYS A 55 -16.11 28.33 -2.43
C LYS A 55 -15.04 27.49 -3.12
N THR A 56 -14.30 28.08 -4.04
CA THR A 56 -13.21 27.42 -4.74
C THR A 56 -12.06 27.27 -3.76
N ILE A 57 -11.88 26.06 -3.23
CA ILE A 57 -10.71 25.73 -2.41
C ILE A 57 -9.62 25.21 -3.35
N ALA A 58 -8.40 25.74 -3.20
CA ALA A 58 -7.22 25.19 -3.85
C ALA A 58 -7.06 23.72 -3.44
N HIS A 59 -6.90 22.84 -4.41
CA HIS A 59 -6.77 21.41 -4.19
C HIS A 59 -5.67 20.85 -5.09
N ASP A 60 -5.02 19.80 -4.60
CA ASP A 60 -3.94 19.13 -5.28
C ASP A 60 -4.47 18.01 -6.17
N ALA A 61 -3.71 17.68 -7.21
CA ALA A 61 -4.01 16.54 -8.04
C ALA A 61 -3.78 15.25 -7.24
N MET A 62 -4.84 14.43 -7.09
CA MET A 62 -4.70 13.08 -6.57
C MET A 62 -4.16 12.16 -7.68
N PRO A 63 -3.05 11.43 -7.45
CA PRO A 63 -2.48 10.57 -8.47
C PRO A 63 -3.44 9.42 -8.82
N ALA A 64 -3.69 9.23 -10.11
CA ALA A 64 -4.53 8.13 -10.60
C ALA A 64 -3.78 6.81 -10.50
N GLY A 65 -4.47 5.74 -10.13
CA GLY A 65 -3.85 4.43 -9.91
C GLY A 65 -4.62 3.56 -8.93
N ASN A 66 -4.04 2.42 -8.58
CA ASN A 66 -4.58 1.53 -7.57
C ASN A 66 -3.74 1.68 -6.29
N TYR A 67 -4.41 1.90 -5.17
CA TYR A 67 -3.76 2.22 -3.91
C TYR A 67 -4.53 1.62 -2.72
N GLU A 68 -3.79 1.28 -1.69
CA GLU A 68 -4.28 1.24 -0.32
C GLU A 68 -4.24 2.65 0.26
N LEU A 69 -5.24 2.99 1.08
CA LEU A 69 -5.34 4.27 1.77
C LEU A 69 -5.10 4.04 3.26
N HIS A 70 -3.90 4.33 3.75
CA HIS A 70 -3.53 4.18 5.15
C HIS A 70 -3.84 5.45 5.93
N ASN A 71 -4.56 5.35 7.02
CA ASN A 71 -4.79 6.49 7.91
C ASN A 71 -3.48 6.92 8.57
N ALA A 72 -3.17 8.22 8.55
CA ALA A 72 -1.90 8.73 9.08
C ALA A 72 -1.80 8.65 10.62
N ALA A 73 -2.92 8.60 11.35
CA ALA A 73 -2.92 8.49 12.81
C ALA A 73 -2.68 7.06 13.29
N THR A 74 -3.28 6.07 12.61
CA THR A 74 -3.30 4.67 13.10
C THR A 74 -2.49 3.70 12.24
N GLY A 75 -2.17 4.07 11.00
CA GLY A 75 -1.60 3.17 10.00
C GLY A 75 -2.58 2.11 9.46
N ARG A 76 -3.84 2.11 9.93
CA ARG A 76 -4.88 1.19 9.46
C ARG A 76 -5.33 1.56 8.05
N VAL A 77 -5.75 0.57 7.29
CA VAL A 77 -6.09 0.69 5.87
C VAL A 77 -7.58 0.80 5.71
N MET A 78 -8.04 1.72 4.87
CA MET A 78 -9.42 1.78 4.40
C MET A 78 -9.82 0.42 3.80
N THR A 79 -10.96 -0.13 4.21
CA THR A 79 -11.39 -1.47 3.85
C THR A 79 -12.88 -1.48 3.53
N ALA A 80 -13.26 -2.08 2.41
CA ALA A 80 -14.63 -2.38 2.06
C ALA A 80 -14.89 -3.88 2.14
N TYR A 81 -15.62 -4.35 3.16
CA TYR A 81 -15.90 -5.77 3.34
C TYR A 81 -17.38 -6.04 3.65
N PRO A 82 -18.07 -6.86 2.85
CA PRO A 82 -17.63 -7.43 1.57
C PRO A 82 -17.52 -6.35 0.46
N ILE A 83 -17.00 -6.69 -0.73
CA ILE A 83 -17.05 -5.79 -1.89
C ILE A 83 -18.45 -5.89 -2.53
N SER A 84 -19.44 -5.27 -1.88
CA SER A 84 -20.81 -5.20 -2.37
C SER A 84 -21.41 -3.82 -2.14
N ARG A 85 -22.53 -3.55 -2.80
CA ARG A 85 -23.34 -2.36 -2.51
C ARG A 85 -23.75 -2.37 -1.03
N GLN A 86 -23.80 -1.20 -0.41
CA GLN A 86 -24.07 -0.97 1.03
C GLN A 86 -23.02 -1.49 2.00
N ALA A 87 -21.90 -2.03 1.53
CA ALA A 87 -20.84 -2.41 2.44
C ALA A 87 -20.23 -1.16 3.10
N ASP A 88 -20.07 -1.21 4.41
CA ASP A 88 -19.42 -0.14 5.16
C ASP A 88 -17.94 -0.02 4.73
N ILE A 89 -17.46 1.22 4.69
CA ILE A 89 -16.04 1.52 4.56
C ILE A 89 -15.48 1.72 5.97
N CYS A 90 -14.71 0.75 6.43
CA CYS A 90 -14.08 0.76 7.75
C CYS A 90 -12.55 0.90 7.63
N THR A 91 -11.84 0.86 8.75
CA THR A 91 -10.38 0.69 8.76
C THR A 91 -9.99 -0.63 9.43
N THR A 92 -9.08 -1.38 8.82
CA THR A 92 -8.53 -2.62 9.38
C THR A 92 -7.00 -2.60 9.35
N VAL A 93 -6.37 -3.57 10.00
CA VAL A 93 -4.93 -3.81 9.79
C VAL A 93 -4.68 -4.12 8.31
N ASP A 94 -3.51 -3.73 7.79
CA ASP A 94 -3.08 -4.06 6.43
C ASP A 94 -3.01 -5.59 6.27
N GLN A 95 -3.76 -6.10 5.30
CA GLN A 95 -3.81 -7.51 4.94
C GLN A 95 -3.45 -7.72 3.46
N ASN A 96 -3.06 -6.67 2.74
CA ASN A 96 -2.86 -6.71 1.29
C ASN A 96 -4.05 -7.31 0.53
N ALA A 97 -5.27 -7.06 1.01
CA ALA A 97 -6.46 -7.73 0.52
C ALA A 97 -7.11 -6.95 -0.63
N ALA A 98 -7.81 -7.65 -1.52
CA ALA A 98 -8.61 -7.03 -2.59
C ALA A 98 -9.63 -6.01 -2.05
N THR A 99 -10.11 -6.21 -0.82
CA THR A 99 -11.04 -5.34 -0.09
C THR A 99 -10.41 -4.04 0.41
N GLN A 100 -9.08 -3.94 0.39
CA GLN A 100 -8.29 -2.77 0.80
C GLN A 100 -7.74 -1.97 -0.38
N LEU A 101 -7.90 -2.49 -1.60
CA LEU A 101 -7.36 -1.87 -2.80
C LEU A 101 -8.44 -1.03 -3.48
N PHE A 102 -8.17 0.26 -3.63
CA PHE A 102 -9.05 1.22 -4.29
C PHE A 102 -8.37 1.80 -5.51
N ARG A 103 -9.17 2.11 -6.53
CA ARG A 103 -8.73 2.82 -7.72
C ARG A 103 -9.13 4.29 -7.61
N ILE A 104 -8.14 5.16 -7.75
CA ILE A 104 -8.35 6.60 -7.89
C ILE A 104 -8.56 6.93 -9.37
N ILE A 105 -9.70 7.55 -9.67
CA ILE A 105 -10.05 8.02 -11.02
C ILE A 105 -10.12 9.54 -11.01
N SER A 106 -9.14 10.20 -11.64
CA SER A 106 -9.09 11.65 -11.74
C SER A 106 -10.20 12.22 -12.64
N GLY A 107 -10.80 13.31 -12.19
CA GLY A 107 -11.68 14.18 -12.97
C GLY A 107 -10.89 15.26 -13.73
N ARG A 108 -11.56 15.95 -14.66
CA ARG A 108 -10.93 17.01 -15.48
C ARG A 108 -10.77 18.34 -14.72
N ASP A 109 -11.52 18.51 -13.64
CA ASP A 109 -11.63 19.72 -12.83
C ASP A 109 -10.85 19.61 -11.51
N GLY A 110 -9.86 18.70 -11.44
CA GLY A 110 -9.04 18.45 -10.26
C GLY A 110 -9.72 17.63 -9.16
N THR A 111 -11.01 17.32 -9.31
CA THR A 111 -11.70 16.36 -8.45
C THR A 111 -11.31 14.93 -8.82
N PHE A 112 -11.68 13.96 -7.99
CA PHE A 112 -11.47 12.53 -8.26
C PHE A 112 -12.54 11.67 -7.61
N ARG A 113 -12.59 10.39 -8.01
CA ARG A 113 -13.44 9.37 -7.40
C ARG A 113 -12.58 8.24 -6.86
N ILE A 114 -13.06 7.62 -5.78
CA ILE A 114 -12.47 6.43 -5.18
C ILE A 114 -13.41 5.27 -5.47
N VAL A 115 -12.96 4.25 -6.18
CA VAL A 115 -13.75 3.04 -6.48
C VAL A 115 -13.03 1.78 -6.01
N SER A 116 -13.75 0.70 -5.75
CA SER A 116 -13.11 -0.59 -5.47
C SER A 116 -12.27 -1.01 -6.67
N ALA A 117 -11.00 -1.41 -6.46
CA ALA A 117 -10.14 -1.86 -7.55
C ALA A 117 -10.57 -3.22 -8.13
N SER A 118 -11.30 -4.03 -7.36
CA SER A 118 -11.83 -5.32 -7.82
C SER A 118 -13.23 -5.21 -8.44
N ASN A 119 -13.96 -4.11 -8.16
CA ASN A 119 -15.23 -3.84 -8.80
C ASN A 119 -15.42 -2.33 -9.02
N HIS A 120 -14.99 -1.84 -10.20
CA HIS A 120 -15.07 -0.42 -10.56
C HIS A 120 -16.50 0.13 -10.65
N ALA A 121 -17.52 -0.72 -10.65
CA ALA A 121 -18.92 -0.29 -10.58
C ALA A 121 -19.33 0.16 -9.18
N LEU A 122 -18.47 0.03 -8.16
CA LEU A 122 -18.72 0.45 -6.79
C LEU A 122 -17.74 1.55 -6.35
N GLY A 123 -18.28 2.71 -5.98
CA GLY A 123 -17.56 3.88 -5.47
C GLY A 123 -17.76 4.09 -3.98
N VAL A 124 -16.79 4.73 -3.33
CA VAL A 124 -16.93 5.25 -1.96
C VAL A 124 -17.90 6.43 -1.99
N ASP A 125 -19.03 6.27 -1.33
CA ASP A 125 -20.17 7.18 -1.30
C ASP A 125 -20.39 7.68 0.12
N VAL A 126 -20.51 9.00 0.29
CA VAL A 126 -20.80 9.65 1.58
C VAL A 126 -21.89 10.72 1.42
N ASN A 127 -22.80 10.79 2.40
CA ASN A 127 -23.73 11.91 2.49
C ASN A 127 -22.96 13.20 2.81
N PRO A 128 -23.22 14.36 2.16
CA PRO A 128 -22.56 15.65 2.42
C PRO A 128 -22.82 16.28 3.81
N THR A 129 -23.12 15.47 4.84
CA THR A 129 -23.37 15.89 6.22
C THR A 129 -22.32 15.32 7.17
N SER A 130 -22.00 16.08 8.23
CA SER A 130 -21.07 15.61 9.25
C SER A 130 -21.63 14.41 10.00
N GLY A 131 -20.77 13.42 10.25
CA GLY A 131 -21.10 12.16 10.91
C GLY A 131 -21.61 11.08 9.97
N ALA A 132 -21.74 11.36 8.67
CA ALA A 132 -22.22 10.38 7.69
C ALA A 132 -21.20 9.25 7.47
N ASP A 133 -21.70 8.02 7.44
CA ASP A 133 -20.90 6.84 7.17
C ASP A 133 -20.51 6.78 5.69
N ALA A 134 -19.28 6.35 5.41
CA ALA A 134 -18.84 6.02 4.06
C ALA A 134 -19.22 4.58 3.74
N ILE A 135 -19.87 4.39 2.58
CA ILE A 135 -20.29 3.08 2.11
C ILE A 135 -19.82 2.84 0.68
N LEU A 136 -19.74 1.59 0.25
CA LEU A 136 -19.69 1.26 -1.17
C LEU A 136 -21.08 1.38 -1.78
N TRP A 137 -21.20 2.18 -2.84
CA TRP A 137 -22.41 2.27 -3.64
C TRP A 137 -22.13 2.17 -5.13
N THR A 138 -23.16 1.92 -5.93
CA THR A 138 -23.07 2.00 -7.40
C THR A 138 -22.43 3.32 -7.82
N ALA A 139 -21.33 3.24 -8.56
CA ALA A 139 -20.62 4.38 -9.10
C ALA A 139 -21.53 5.13 -10.08
N ASN A 140 -22.00 6.31 -9.67
CA ASN A 140 -23.01 7.08 -10.40
C ASN A 140 -22.57 8.52 -10.69
N GLY A 141 -21.40 8.93 -10.17
CA GLY A 141 -20.83 10.25 -10.44
C GLY A 141 -21.57 11.40 -9.75
N THR A 142 -22.36 11.10 -8.71
CA THR A 142 -22.97 12.13 -7.87
C THR A 142 -21.91 12.85 -7.04
N ASP A 143 -22.32 13.97 -6.45
CA ASP A 143 -21.48 14.76 -5.56
C ASP A 143 -21.07 13.99 -4.27
N CYS A 144 -21.77 12.90 -3.92
CA CYS A 144 -21.44 12.00 -2.81
C CYS A 144 -20.22 11.11 -3.06
N GLN A 145 -19.76 11.02 -4.32
CA GLN A 145 -18.64 10.18 -4.74
C GLN A 145 -17.48 11.01 -5.31
N ASN A 146 -17.59 12.34 -5.26
CA ASN A 146 -16.65 13.26 -5.89
C ASN A 146 -15.86 14.01 -4.83
N TYR A 147 -14.54 13.83 -4.85
CA TYR A 147 -13.64 14.31 -3.81
C TYR A 147 -12.63 15.30 -4.36
N ILE A 148 -12.06 16.11 -3.47
CA ILE A 148 -10.87 16.93 -3.70
C ILE A 148 -9.81 16.55 -2.66
N ALA A 149 -8.55 16.76 -2.99
CA ALA A 149 -7.43 16.41 -2.12
C ALA A 149 -6.64 17.65 -1.72
N THR A 150 -6.05 17.63 -0.53
CA THR A 150 -5.00 18.56 -0.12
C THR A 150 -3.79 17.73 0.31
N LEU A 151 -2.64 17.93 -0.32
CA LEU A 151 -1.38 17.28 0.05
C LEU A 151 -0.91 17.84 1.39
N THR A 152 -0.66 16.95 2.34
CA THR A 152 -0.26 17.30 3.73
C THR A 152 1.15 16.85 4.06
N ALA A 153 1.62 15.78 3.39
CA ALA A 153 2.98 15.26 3.45
C ALA A 153 3.22 14.39 2.19
N PRO A 154 4.45 13.90 1.91
CA PRO A 154 4.70 13.02 0.77
C PRO A 154 3.70 11.87 0.70
N ASN A 155 2.98 11.76 -0.43
CA ASN A 155 1.92 10.79 -0.69
C ASN A 155 0.78 10.75 0.35
N THR A 156 0.61 11.79 1.17
CA THR A 156 -0.39 11.83 2.24
C THR A 156 -1.34 13.02 2.05
N TYR A 157 -2.63 12.73 1.99
CA TYR A 157 -3.64 13.71 1.57
C TYR A 157 -4.80 13.78 2.56
N ALA A 158 -5.32 14.99 2.79
CA ALA A 158 -6.67 15.14 3.29
C ALA A 158 -7.65 14.97 2.13
N ILE A 159 -8.61 14.05 2.27
CA ILE A 159 -9.62 13.75 1.23
C ILE A 159 -10.94 14.38 1.66
N ARG A 160 -11.42 15.36 0.88
CA ARG A 160 -12.57 16.21 1.22
C ARG A 160 -13.67 16.06 0.18
N LEU A 161 -14.92 16.20 0.58
CA LEU A 161 -16.03 16.10 -0.37
C LEU A 161 -16.07 17.35 -1.25
N ALA A 162 -16.14 17.20 -2.57
CA ALA A 162 -16.06 18.35 -3.48
C ALA A 162 -17.26 19.31 -3.33
N SER A 163 -18.45 18.76 -3.01
CA SER A 163 -19.69 19.53 -2.80
C SER A 163 -19.76 20.19 -1.42
N ASN A 164 -19.03 19.66 -0.44
CA ASN A 164 -18.89 20.25 0.89
C ASN A 164 -17.43 20.14 1.35
N PRO A 165 -16.55 21.04 0.85
CA PRO A 165 -15.14 20.98 1.16
C PRO A 165 -14.85 21.09 2.65
N ASP A 166 -15.71 21.71 3.47
CA ASP A 166 -15.47 21.82 4.91
C ASP A 166 -15.61 20.46 5.65
N MET A 167 -15.82 19.37 4.90
CA MET A 167 -15.90 18.00 5.39
C MET A 167 -14.83 17.09 4.76
N ALA A 168 -14.26 16.18 5.56
CA ALA A 168 -13.21 15.25 5.18
C ALA A 168 -13.51 13.80 5.59
N LEU A 169 -13.06 12.85 4.78
CA LEU A 169 -13.04 11.43 5.15
C LEU A 169 -12.13 11.26 6.37
N THR A 170 -12.70 10.75 7.44
CA THR A 170 -12.10 10.71 8.77
C THR A 170 -12.21 9.31 9.33
N GLU A 171 -11.12 8.75 9.84
CA GLU A 171 -11.18 7.55 10.66
C GLU A 171 -11.72 7.89 12.05
N GLN A 172 -12.77 7.17 12.46
CA GLN A 172 -13.31 7.26 13.81
C GLN A 172 -13.68 5.86 14.31
N ARG A 173 -13.02 5.39 15.38
CA ARG A 173 -13.32 4.10 16.03
C ARG A 173 -13.32 2.90 15.05
N SER A 174 -12.35 2.85 14.14
CA SER A 174 -12.23 1.86 13.06
C SER A 174 -13.27 1.96 11.94
N ASP A 175 -13.99 3.07 11.86
CA ASP A 175 -14.96 3.37 10.79
C ASP A 175 -14.48 4.56 9.96
N VAL A 176 -14.93 4.71 8.72
CA VAL A 176 -14.66 5.87 7.87
C VAL A 176 -15.93 6.69 7.71
N ARG A 177 -15.86 7.94 8.16
CA ARG A 177 -17.00 8.86 8.16
C ARG A 177 -16.62 10.20 7.58
N LEU A 178 -17.61 10.93 7.10
CA LEU A 178 -17.44 12.32 6.71
C LEU A 178 -17.56 13.20 7.96
N CYS A 179 -16.52 13.95 8.32
CA CYS A 179 -16.52 14.84 9.49
C CYS A 179 -15.99 16.23 9.13
N ALA A 180 -16.30 17.23 9.97
CA ALA A 180 -15.75 18.57 9.81
C ALA A 180 -14.21 18.54 9.71
N TYR A 181 -13.66 19.22 8.70
CA TYR A 181 -12.23 19.26 8.46
C TYR A 181 -11.52 20.13 9.50
N THR A 182 -10.55 19.53 10.19
CA THR A 182 -9.72 20.15 11.25
C THR A 182 -8.23 20.05 10.94
N GLY A 183 -7.83 19.23 9.96
CA GLY A 183 -6.43 18.95 9.65
C GLY A 183 -5.80 17.85 10.51
N ALA A 184 -6.56 17.21 11.40
CA ALA A 184 -6.08 16.14 12.26
C ALA A 184 -5.55 14.93 11.45
N ALA A 185 -4.58 14.20 12.01
CA ALA A 185 -4.00 13.02 11.36
C ALA A 185 -5.02 11.93 11.02
N ALA A 186 -6.13 11.83 11.78
CA ALA A 186 -7.23 10.93 11.48
C ALA A 186 -7.97 11.25 10.17
N GLN A 187 -7.75 12.44 9.59
CA GLN A 187 -8.33 12.92 8.32
C GLN A 187 -7.34 12.88 7.16
N GLN A 188 -6.15 12.31 7.40
CA GLN A 188 -5.06 12.24 6.44
C GLN A 188 -4.86 10.79 6.02
N TRP A 189 -4.74 10.58 4.71
CA TRP A 189 -4.67 9.27 4.08
C TRP A 189 -3.41 9.18 3.22
N LYS A 190 -2.50 8.29 3.60
CA LYS A 190 -1.30 7.98 2.84
C LYS A 190 -1.64 6.94 1.77
N LEU A 191 -1.35 7.26 0.51
CA LEU A 191 -1.46 6.31 -0.59
C LEU A 191 -0.25 5.38 -0.58
N SER A 192 -0.51 4.08 -0.58
CA SER A 192 0.44 3.00 -0.83
C SER A 192 0.01 2.31 -2.12
N ASP A 193 0.87 2.25 -3.14
CA ASP A 193 0.59 1.45 -4.35
C ASP A 193 0.92 -0.03 -4.14
N ASN A 194 1.17 -0.43 -2.89
CA ASN A 194 1.67 -1.75 -2.49
C ASN A 194 3.00 -2.14 -3.14
N SER A 195 3.67 -1.23 -3.83
CA SER A 195 4.99 -1.50 -4.37
C SER A 195 6.00 -1.58 -3.24
N GLU A 196 7.05 -2.37 -3.44
CA GLU A 196 8.08 -2.54 -2.44
C GLU A 196 8.93 -1.27 -2.27
N ASN A 197 9.05 -0.80 -1.03
CA ASN A 197 9.79 0.39 -0.63
C ASN A 197 11.24 0.06 -0.28
N THR A 198 12.10 0.10 -1.29
CA THR A 198 13.54 -0.16 -1.15
C THR A 198 14.26 0.88 -0.28
N ALA A 199 13.76 2.11 -0.19
CA ALA A 199 14.32 3.14 0.68
C ALA A 199 14.07 2.81 2.16
N ALA A 200 12.84 2.42 2.51
CA ALA A 200 12.49 1.98 3.86
C ALA A 200 13.27 0.72 4.26
N ALA A 201 13.38 -0.25 3.36
CA ALA A 201 14.19 -1.45 3.58
C ALA A 201 15.67 -1.11 3.81
N SER A 202 16.24 -0.21 3.01
CA SER A 202 17.63 0.27 3.17
C SER A 202 17.84 0.92 4.53
N ALA A 203 16.95 1.81 4.96
CA ALA A 203 17.01 2.48 6.26
C ALA A 203 16.91 1.48 7.43
N LYS A 204 16.03 0.47 7.29
CA LYS A 204 15.90 -0.60 8.28
C LYS A 204 17.18 -1.45 8.34
N LEU A 205 17.73 -1.84 7.20
CA LEU A 205 18.97 -2.62 7.13
C LEU A 205 20.14 -1.87 7.76
N GLN A 206 20.28 -0.57 7.48
CA GLN A 206 21.29 0.28 8.14
C GLN A 206 21.11 0.28 9.66
N SER A 207 19.88 0.29 10.16
CA SER A 207 19.60 0.19 11.60
C SER A 207 19.99 -1.17 12.18
N VAL A 208 19.78 -2.27 11.44
CA VAL A 208 20.24 -3.61 11.83
C VAL A 208 21.78 -3.70 11.83
N MET A 209 22.44 -3.09 10.85
CA MET A 209 23.90 -3.04 10.79
C MET A 209 24.54 -2.26 11.95
N LYS A 210 23.81 -1.35 12.61
CA LYS A 210 24.28 -0.71 13.86
C LYS A 210 24.28 -1.66 15.06
N ILE A 211 23.41 -2.68 15.07
CA ILE A 211 23.36 -3.71 16.12
C ILE A 211 24.55 -4.65 15.98
N HIS A 212 24.90 -5.01 14.75
CA HIS A 212 26.03 -5.87 14.42
C HIS A 212 26.95 -5.18 13.40
N PRO A 213 27.78 -4.22 13.85
CA PRO A 213 28.66 -3.47 12.94
C PRO A 213 29.71 -4.34 12.27
N ASN A 214 30.24 -3.84 11.15
CA ASN A 214 31.37 -4.43 10.43
C ASN A 214 32.54 -4.72 11.40
N GLY A 215 33.08 -5.94 11.34
CA GLY A 215 34.18 -6.39 12.20
C GLY A 215 33.76 -6.97 13.55
N LYS A 216 32.47 -6.87 13.95
CA LYS A 216 31.98 -7.46 15.20
C LYS A 216 32.22 -8.97 15.23
N ARG A 217 32.62 -9.50 16.39
CA ARG A 217 32.67 -10.94 16.67
C ARG A 217 31.39 -11.36 17.39
N LEU A 218 30.67 -12.33 16.85
CA LEU A 218 29.40 -12.81 17.41
C LEU A 218 29.58 -13.80 18.58
N GLY A 219 30.81 -14.26 18.83
CA GLY A 219 31.13 -15.25 19.87
C GLY A 219 31.09 -16.69 19.35
N GLY A 220 31.76 -17.63 20.03
CA GLY A 220 31.90 -19.03 19.58
C GLY A 220 30.59 -19.82 19.58
N GLY A 221 29.67 -19.53 20.51
CA GLY A 221 28.36 -20.19 20.64
C GLY A 221 27.22 -19.54 19.86
N TYR A 222 27.52 -18.60 18.96
CA TYR A 222 26.50 -17.85 18.24
C TYR A 222 25.62 -18.75 17.38
N SER A 223 24.30 -18.70 17.61
CA SER A 223 23.29 -19.36 16.79
C SER A 223 22.00 -18.56 16.76
N PHE A 224 21.25 -18.69 15.67
CA PHE A 224 19.93 -18.10 15.54
C PHE A 224 19.04 -18.99 14.65
N ALA A 225 17.79 -19.16 15.07
CA ALA A 225 16.78 -19.95 14.37
C ALA A 225 17.29 -21.34 13.90
N GLY A 226 18.06 -22.04 14.74
CA GLY A 226 18.56 -23.39 14.46
C GLY A 226 19.74 -23.45 13.46
N ALA A 227 20.45 -22.35 13.24
CA ALA A 227 21.69 -22.32 12.46
C ALA A 227 22.76 -21.47 13.17
N SER A 228 24.03 -21.73 12.88
CA SER A 228 25.17 -20.96 13.38
C SER A 228 25.88 -20.23 12.22
N GLN A 229 26.90 -19.43 12.54
CA GLN A 229 27.77 -18.78 11.56
C GLN A 229 27.00 -17.93 10.53
N CYS A 230 27.33 -18.05 9.24
CA CYS A 230 26.75 -17.25 8.16
C CYS A 230 25.22 -17.42 8.06
N MET A 231 24.71 -18.64 8.16
CA MET A 231 23.28 -18.92 8.05
C MET A 231 22.51 -18.45 9.28
N GLY A 232 23.05 -18.67 10.48
CA GLY A 232 22.47 -18.11 11.72
C GLY A 232 22.37 -16.59 11.62
N PHE A 233 23.45 -15.94 11.19
CA PHE A 233 23.49 -14.50 11.03
C PHE A 233 22.50 -13.97 9.99
N GLY A 234 22.46 -14.57 8.80
CA GLY A 234 21.50 -14.21 7.76
C GLY A 234 20.05 -14.35 8.23
N ARG A 235 19.73 -15.39 9.00
CA ARG A 235 18.40 -15.58 9.61
C ARG A 235 18.09 -14.54 10.68
N GLU A 236 19.07 -14.13 11.49
CA GLU A 236 18.87 -13.06 12.46
C GLU A 236 18.59 -11.72 11.77
N VAL A 237 19.36 -11.39 10.72
CA VAL A 237 19.13 -10.16 9.94
C VAL A 237 17.74 -10.20 9.30
N PHE A 238 17.34 -11.31 8.69
CA PHE A 238 16.00 -11.49 8.12
C PHE A 238 14.91 -11.26 9.18
N TYR A 239 15.06 -11.84 10.38
CA TYR A 239 14.12 -11.62 11.48
C TYR A 239 14.05 -10.15 11.92
N ARG A 240 15.18 -9.47 12.05
CA ARG A 240 15.21 -8.06 12.46
C ARG A 240 14.66 -7.11 11.41
N MET A 241 14.76 -7.49 10.14
CA MET A 241 14.17 -6.77 9.01
C MET A 241 12.66 -6.94 8.95
N TYR A 242 12.18 -8.18 9.04
CA TYR A 242 10.81 -8.53 8.62
C TYR A 242 9.93 -9.12 9.74
N GLY A 243 10.43 -9.21 10.96
CA GLY A 243 9.70 -9.70 12.15
C GLY A 243 9.44 -11.20 12.18
N THR A 244 9.91 -11.97 11.19
CA THR A 244 9.59 -13.41 11.04
C THR A 244 10.85 -14.28 11.11
N LYS A 245 10.75 -15.42 11.81
CA LYS A 245 11.87 -16.38 11.96
C LYS A 245 11.88 -17.41 10.83
N ALA A 246 12.12 -16.96 9.60
CA ALA A 246 12.19 -17.84 8.45
C ALA A 246 13.43 -18.75 8.45
N ARG A 247 13.26 -20.02 8.05
CA ARG A 247 14.36 -20.99 7.91
C ARG A 247 14.42 -21.57 6.51
N TRP A 248 15.58 -21.48 5.89
CA TRP A 248 15.88 -22.06 4.57
C TRP A 248 17.12 -22.97 4.59
N SER A 249 17.19 -23.90 3.65
CA SER A 249 18.35 -24.75 3.37
C SER A 249 19.37 -24.02 2.48
N TYR A 250 20.58 -24.58 2.32
CA TYR A 250 21.64 -23.96 1.51
C TYR A 250 21.30 -23.87 0.00
N ASP A 251 20.33 -24.63 -0.50
CA ASP A 251 19.78 -24.50 -1.86
C ASP A 251 18.65 -23.45 -1.97
N GLY A 252 18.34 -22.76 -0.86
CA GLY A 252 17.27 -21.78 -0.73
C GLY A 252 15.88 -22.37 -0.51
N SER A 253 15.72 -23.69 -0.43
CA SER A 253 14.43 -24.31 -0.15
C SER A 253 13.98 -24.06 1.30
N PRO A 254 12.66 -23.91 1.57
CA PRO A 254 12.17 -23.77 2.94
C PRO A 254 12.36 -25.05 3.75
N LYS A 255 12.61 -24.91 5.06
CA LYS A 255 12.74 -26.05 5.99
C LYS A 255 11.39 -26.69 6.36
N SER A 256 10.28 -26.00 6.12
CA SER A 256 8.91 -26.50 6.31
C SER A 256 7.92 -25.76 5.40
N ALA A 257 6.68 -26.26 5.32
CA ALA A 257 5.61 -25.56 4.62
C ALA A 257 5.29 -24.18 5.25
N SER A 258 5.45 -24.02 6.57
CA SER A 258 5.28 -22.73 7.24
C SER A 258 6.39 -21.74 6.90
N ASP A 259 7.65 -22.20 6.85
CA ASP A 259 8.77 -21.38 6.41
C ASP A 259 8.59 -20.88 4.96
N GLY A 260 8.01 -21.73 4.09
CA GLY A 260 7.72 -21.38 2.69
C GLY A 260 6.66 -20.30 2.48
N LYS A 261 5.93 -19.87 3.52
CA LYS A 261 5.00 -18.73 3.46
C LYS A 261 5.67 -17.38 3.75
N LEU A 262 6.89 -17.40 4.30
CA LEU A 262 7.58 -16.21 4.80
C LEU A 262 8.52 -15.57 3.76
N PHE A 263 8.82 -16.31 2.68
CA PHE A 263 9.73 -15.86 1.64
C PHE A 263 9.49 -16.61 0.34
N GLN A 264 10.04 -16.07 -0.74
CA GLN A 264 10.09 -16.68 -2.06
C GLN A 264 11.51 -16.62 -2.62
N VAL A 265 11.86 -17.54 -3.52
CA VAL A 265 13.11 -17.46 -4.28
C VAL A 265 12.84 -16.77 -5.61
N THR A 266 13.33 -15.55 -5.78
CA THR A 266 13.03 -14.69 -6.95
C THR A 266 14.03 -14.85 -8.08
N ALA A 267 15.23 -15.36 -7.80
CA ALA A 267 16.25 -15.61 -8.80
C ALA A 267 17.19 -16.74 -8.39
N ARG A 268 17.75 -17.44 -9.39
CA ARG A 268 18.77 -18.48 -9.23
C ARG A 268 19.81 -18.36 -10.34
N SER A 269 21.04 -18.72 -10.03
CA SER A 269 22.11 -18.91 -11.01
C SER A 269 22.99 -20.09 -10.60
N SER A 270 23.29 -20.99 -11.52
CA SER A 270 24.32 -22.02 -11.37
C SER A 270 25.70 -21.54 -11.81
N SER A 271 25.80 -20.39 -12.46
CA SER A 271 27.06 -19.78 -12.93
C SER A 271 27.42 -18.57 -12.09
N TYR A 272 28.69 -18.46 -11.72
CA TYR A 272 29.27 -17.32 -11.01
C TYR A 272 30.06 -16.38 -11.94
N SER A 273 29.82 -16.44 -13.25
CA SER A 273 30.39 -15.47 -14.20
C SER A 273 29.92 -14.04 -13.85
N ALA A 274 30.70 -13.03 -14.26
CA ALA A 274 30.34 -11.63 -14.02
C ALA A 274 28.95 -11.27 -14.57
N ASN A 275 28.62 -11.77 -15.77
CA ASN A 275 27.31 -11.55 -16.39
C ASN A 275 26.19 -12.23 -15.62
N SER A 276 26.38 -13.48 -15.20
CA SER A 276 25.40 -14.23 -14.41
C SER A 276 25.17 -13.58 -13.04
N MET A 277 26.22 -13.08 -12.38
CA MET A 277 26.08 -12.36 -11.12
C MET A 277 25.39 -11.01 -11.30
N ARG A 278 25.67 -10.27 -12.39
CA ARG A 278 24.95 -9.03 -12.70
C ARG A 278 23.45 -9.28 -12.88
N ALA A 279 23.09 -10.29 -13.68
CA ALA A 279 21.69 -10.65 -13.92
C ALA A 279 20.97 -11.10 -12.64
N LEU A 280 21.65 -11.88 -11.78
CA LEU A 280 21.11 -12.30 -10.48
C LEU A 280 20.89 -11.09 -9.54
N ILE A 281 21.90 -10.23 -9.39
CA ILE A 281 21.88 -9.11 -8.46
C ILE A 281 20.87 -8.03 -8.88
N GLN A 282 20.58 -7.88 -10.17
CA GLN A 282 19.48 -7.02 -10.65
C GLN A 282 18.10 -7.43 -10.13
N LYS A 283 17.95 -8.65 -9.61
CA LYS A 283 16.71 -9.14 -8.98
C LYS A 283 16.70 -8.99 -7.46
N ALA A 284 17.83 -8.63 -6.85
CA ALA A 284 17.95 -8.48 -5.41
C ALA A 284 17.60 -7.05 -4.97
N LYS A 285 17.01 -6.94 -3.79
CA LYS A 285 16.66 -5.68 -3.13
C LYS A 285 17.27 -5.62 -1.72
N PRO A 286 17.55 -4.42 -1.17
CA PRO A 286 18.21 -4.29 0.12
C PRO A 286 17.55 -5.12 1.21
N GLY A 287 18.32 -6.00 1.86
CA GLY A 287 17.83 -6.93 2.87
C GLY A 287 17.43 -8.32 2.37
N ASP A 288 17.47 -8.57 1.06
CA ASP A 288 17.34 -9.91 0.49
C ASP A 288 18.51 -10.79 0.90
N ILE A 289 18.27 -12.10 0.97
CA ILE A 289 19.32 -13.07 1.26
C ILE A 289 19.89 -13.60 -0.06
N LEU A 290 21.20 -13.50 -0.21
CA LEU A 290 21.97 -14.21 -1.22
C LEU A 290 22.47 -15.53 -0.61
N GLN A 291 21.92 -16.64 -1.06
CA GLN A 291 22.21 -17.97 -0.52
C GLN A 291 23.01 -18.80 -1.52
N MET A 292 24.28 -19.04 -1.23
CA MET A 292 25.13 -19.97 -1.99
C MET A 292 24.92 -21.41 -1.51
N ASN A 293 24.86 -22.34 -2.46
CA ASN A 293 24.67 -23.76 -2.23
C ASN A 293 26.00 -24.48 -1.95
N THR A 294 25.90 -25.74 -1.54
CA THR A 294 26.99 -26.71 -1.40
C THR A 294 27.87 -26.81 -2.66
N SER A 295 29.14 -27.21 -2.54
CA SER A 295 29.89 -27.50 -1.31
C SER A 295 30.53 -26.25 -0.67
N LYS A 296 30.57 -25.12 -1.38
CA LYS A 296 31.00 -23.82 -0.83
C LYS A 296 29.80 -22.94 -0.47
N MET A 297 28.99 -23.44 0.46
CA MET A 297 27.82 -22.71 0.94
C MET A 297 28.19 -21.46 1.73
N HIS A 298 27.35 -20.44 1.61
CA HIS A 298 27.47 -19.20 2.38
C HIS A 298 26.17 -18.40 2.30
N THR A 299 25.80 -17.74 3.39
CA THR A 299 24.61 -16.90 3.47
C THR A 299 25.04 -15.44 3.61
N MET A 300 24.51 -14.57 2.76
CA MET A 300 24.80 -13.14 2.77
C MET A 300 23.50 -12.34 2.68
N VAL A 301 23.54 -11.10 3.13
CA VAL A 301 22.46 -10.13 2.97
C VAL A 301 22.89 -9.12 1.91
N PHE A 302 22.05 -8.89 0.91
CA PHE A 302 22.30 -7.87 -0.10
C PHE A 302 22.08 -6.47 0.48
N VAL A 303 23.03 -5.56 0.28
CA VAL A 303 22.96 -4.17 0.78
C VAL A 303 22.66 -3.20 -0.36
N SER A 304 23.47 -3.24 -1.41
CA SER A 304 23.39 -2.34 -2.57
C SER A 304 24.21 -2.88 -3.74
N SER A 305 24.03 -2.30 -4.93
CA SER A 305 24.86 -2.57 -6.11
C SER A 305 25.24 -1.28 -6.82
N ASP A 306 26.31 -1.37 -7.62
CA ASP A 306 26.79 -0.30 -8.49
C ASP A 306 27.24 -0.90 -9.84
N SER A 307 27.89 -0.10 -10.70
CA SER A 307 28.32 -0.53 -12.03
C SER A 307 29.42 -1.61 -12.00
N THR A 308 30.15 -1.73 -10.89
CA THR A 308 31.34 -2.59 -10.75
C THR A 308 31.05 -3.86 -9.93
N GLY A 309 30.08 -3.81 -9.03
CA GLY A 309 29.79 -4.91 -8.14
C GLY A 309 28.60 -4.67 -7.21
N PHE A 310 28.67 -5.29 -6.04
CA PHE A 310 27.62 -5.21 -5.03
C PHE A 310 28.17 -5.35 -3.63
N THR A 311 27.48 -4.73 -2.67
CA THR A 311 27.82 -4.81 -1.26
C THR A 311 27.00 -5.88 -0.58
N VAL A 312 27.69 -6.75 0.17
CA VAL A 312 27.08 -7.76 1.01
C VAL A 312 27.38 -7.52 2.48
N TYR A 313 26.44 -7.90 3.31
CA TYR A 313 26.53 -7.94 4.75
C TYR A 313 26.37 -9.38 5.22
N ASP A 314 27.42 -9.94 5.79
CA ASP A 314 27.46 -11.36 6.16
C ASP A 314 28.29 -11.58 7.42
N ALA A 315 28.35 -12.83 7.87
CA ALA A 315 29.28 -13.26 8.90
C ALA A 315 30.01 -14.50 8.43
N ASN A 316 31.19 -14.77 8.99
CA ASN A 316 31.97 -15.99 8.74
C ASN A 316 32.69 -16.05 7.38
N TRP A 317 32.77 -14.94 6.63
CA TRP A 317 33.55 -14.88 5.39
C TRP A 317 35.04 -14.60 5.65
N THR A 318 35.32 -13.60 6.50
CA THR A 318 36.69 -13.13 6.79
C THR A 318 37.31 -13.79 8.03
N GLY A 319 36.53 -14.63 8.72
CA GLY A 319 36.98 -15.39 9.89
C GLY A 319 35.81 -15.88 10.75
N PRO A 320 36.04 -16.83 11.66
CA PRO A 320 34.99 -17.46 12.47
C PRO A 320 34.12 -16.44 13.20
N ASN A 321 32.81 -16.46 12.92
CA ASN A 321 31.80 -15.59 13.55
C ASN A 321 32.13 -14.08 13.50
N LYS A 322 32.91 -13.65 12.50
CA LYS A 322 33.21 -12.24 12.26
C LYS A 322 32.23 -11.68 11.24
N VAL A 323 31.53 -10.61 11.63
CA VAL A 323 30.64 -9.83 10.76
C VAL A 323 31.48 -9.03 9.77
N SER A 324 31.04 -9.00 8.51
CA SER A 324 31.69 -8.26 7.44
C SER A 324 30.66 -7.50 6.61
N VAL A 325 31.00 -6.26 6.27
CA VAL A 325 30.35 -5.50 5.20
C VAL A 325 31.39 -5.29 4.12
N ARG A 326 31.14 -5.76 2.90
CA ARG A 326 32.16 -5.78 1.85
C ARG A 326 31.56 -5.62 0.47
N HIS A 327 32.25 -4.84 -0.35
CA HIS A 327 32.00 -4.76 -1.79
C HIS A 327 32.61 -5.97 -2.50
N VAL A 328 31.89 -6.47 -3.50
CA VAL A 328 32.22 -7.66 -4.29
C VAL A 328 32.07 -7.31 -5.75
N ASN A 329 33.18 -7.29 -6.48
CA ASN A 329 33.17 -7.13 -7.93
C ASN A 329 32.40 -8.29 -8.59
N TYR A 330 31.67 -8.04 -9.67
CA TYR A 330 30.88 -9.07 -10.34
C TYR A 330 31.68 -10.31 -10.77
N GLY A 331 32.97 -10.13 -11.12
CA GLY A 331 33.86 -11.23 -11.49
C GLY A 331 34.54 -11.95 -10.32
N ALA A 332 34.38 -11.48 -9.08
CA ALA A 332 35.13 -11.99 -7.92
C ALA A 332 34.85 -13.47 -7.60
N TRP A 333 33.76 -14.04 -8.14
CA TRP A 333 33.35 -15.42 -7.89
C TRP A 333 33.46 -16.33 -9.11
N SER A 334 34.08 -15.90 -10.21
CA SER A 334 34.16 -16.66 -11.47
C SER A 334 34.71 -18.09 -11.32
N GLY A 335 35.62 -18.33 -10.36
CA GLY A 335 36.17 -19.66 -10.03
C GLY A 335 35.50 -20.38 -8.85
N ARG A 336 34.36 -19.91 -8.35
CA ARG A 336 33.73 -20.45 -7.16
C ARG A 336 33.06 -21.80 -7.45
N ASN A 337 33.51 -22.84 -6.75
CA ASN A 337 32.94 -24.19 -6.82
C ASN A 337 31.77 -24.38 -5.84
N SER A 338 30.64 -23.73 -6.14
CA SER A 338 29.34 -23.95 -5.48
C SER A 338 28.32 -24.33 -6.56
N ARG A 339 27.34 -25.18 -6.23
CA ARG A 339 26.29 -25.64 -7.16
C ARG A 339 25.36 -24.52 -7.65
N GLY A 340 25.41 -23.36 -7.01
CA GLY A 340 24.68 -22.17 -7.43
C GLY A 340 24.39 -21.22 -6.29
N ILE A 341 23.72 -20.13 -6.62
CA ILE A 341 23.31 -19.08 -5.71
C ILE A 341 21.86 -18.69 -6.02
N CYS A 342 21.11 -18.31 -4.99
CA CYS A 342 19.77 -17.80 -5.14
C CYS A 342 19.53 -16.51 -4.35
N VAL A 343 18.50 -15.77 -4.76
CA VAL A 343 17.97 -14.60 -4.05
C VAL A 343 16.70 -15.03 -3.34
N ILE A 344 16.69 -14.91 -2.01
CA ILE A 344 15.51 -15.14 -1.17
C ILE A 344 14.97 -13.78 -0.76
N HIS A 345 13.70 -13.56 -1.06
CA HIS A 345 12.98 -12.32 -0.85
C HIS A 345 11.82 -12.52 0.14
N SER A 346 11.65 -11.60 1.09
CA SER A 346 10.60 -11.72 2.12
C SER A 346 9.21 -11.47 1.53
N THR A 347 8.19 -12.19 2.01
CA THR A 347 6.79 -11.83 1.72
C THR A 347 6.32 -10.63 2.54
N ASN A 348 7.05 -10.24 3.59
CA ASN A 348 6.77 -9.08 4.44
C ASN A 348 7.76 -7.93 4.17
N TYR A 349 8.15 -7.75 2.90
CA TYR A 349 9.05 -6.68 2.51
C TYR A 349 8.36 -5.31 2.69
N PRO A 350 9.07 -4.26 3.15
CA PRO A 350 8.48 -2.92 3.32
C PRO A 350 7.76 -2.44 2.06
N LYS A 351 6.57 -1.86 2.22
CA LYS A 351 5.79 -1.28 1.13
C LYS A 351 5.76 0.25 1.17
N SER A 352 5.43 0.86 0.05
CA SER A 352 5.50 2.31 -0.23
C SER A 352 4.58 3.17 0.64
#